data_AF-A0A1Y1MMA9-F1
#
_entry.id   AF-A0A1Y1MMA9-F1
#
_cell.length_a   1.000
_cell.length_b   1.000
_cell.length_c   1.000
_cell.angle_alpha   90.00
_cell.angle_beta   90.00
_cell.angle_gamma   90.00
#
_symmetry.space_group_name_H-M   'P 1'
#
loop_
_entity.id
_entity.type
_entity.pdbx_description
1 polymer ?
#
loop_
_entity_poly.entity_id
_entity_poly.type
_entity_poly.pdbx_seq_one_letter_code
_entity_poly.pdbx_strand_id
1 'polypeptide(L)'
;MEFRYSEIVIPHLYQTHGLANGIPLRRHRNSSNEMKGALRAQNDWHKHVMPIENYHGGLGEDFSFIRVTVPECLPERLEIISYANEYAFLYDGKCFPLMQRHVQAYIVRRNGEAAS
;
A
#
# COMPACT_ATOMS: atom_id res chain seq x y z
N MET A 1 -11.67 -24.85 -6.40
CA MET A 1 -11.87 -23.39 -6.56
C MET A 1 -11.40 -23.01 -7.95
N GLU A 2 -12.19 -22.26 -8.71
CA GLU A 2 -11.85 -21.87 -10.08
C GLU A 2 -11.23 -20.47 -10.06
N PHE A 3 -10.04 -20.31 -10.63
CA PHE A 3 -9.31 -19.04 -10.72
C PHE A 3 -9.54 -18.41 -12.09
N ARG A 4 -10.15 -17.22 -12.13
CA ARG A 4 -10.61 -16.59 -13.37
C ARG A 4 -9.82 -15.33 -13.72
N TYR A 5 -9.31 -14.62 -12.71
CA TYR A 5 -8.75 -13.28 -12.89
C TYR A 5 -7.22 -13.21 -12.73
N SER A 6 -6.58 -14.29 -12.26
CA SER A 6 -5.13 -14.37 -12.13
C SER A 6 -4.47 -15.52 -12.88
N GLU A 7 -3.15 -15.41 -12.98
CA GLU A 7 -2.23 -16.44 -13.45
C GLU A 7 -1.25 -16.83 -12.34
N ILE A 8 -0.73 -18.05 -12.40
CA ILE A 8 0.39 -18.46 -11.53
C ILE A 8 1.67 -17.88 -12.11
N VAL A 9 2.47 -17.24 -11.25
CA VAL A 9 3.78 -16.71 -11.63
C VAL A 9 4.79 -17.86 -11.65
N ILE A 10 5.64 -17.91 -12.68
CA ILE A 10 6.70 -18.91 -12.80
C ILE A 10 7.66 -18.79 -11.60
N PRO A 11 7.92 -19.87 -10.84
CA PRO A 11 8.74 -19.81 -9.61
C PRO A 11 10.13 -19.20 -9.75
N HIS A 12 10.76 -19.28 -10.93
CA HIS A 12 12.08 -18.70 -11.18
C HIS A 12 12.09 -17.16 -11.33
N LEU A 13 10.91 -16.54 -11.41
CA LEU A 13 10.76 -15.08 -11.55
C LEU A 13 10.67 -14.36 -10.20
N TYR A 14 10.65 -15.09 -9.08
CA TYR A 14 10.60 -14.50 -7.75
C TYR A 14 11.38 -15.32 -6.73
N GLN A 15 11.79 -14.67 -5.65
CA GLN A 15 12.49 -15.32 -4.54
C GLN A 15 11.57 -15.34 -3.32
N THR A 16 11.55 -16.47 -2.62
CA THR A 16 10.74 -16.66 -1.42
C THR A 16 11.56 -16.69 -0.14
N HIS A 17 12.87 -16.91 -0.25
CA HIS A 17 13.78 -17.14 0.90
C HIS A 17 13.26 -18.17 1.92
N GLY A 18 12.45 -19.14 1.47
CA GLY A 18 11.82 -20.14 2.34
C GLY A 18 10.57 -19.65 3.09
N LEU A 19 10.16 -18.39 2.93
CA LEU A 19 9.03 -17.79 3.65
C LEU A 19 7.66 -18.09 3.04
N ALA A 20 7.61 -18.57 1.79
CA ALA A 20 6.36 -18.84 1.09
C ALA A 20 5.73 -20.21 1.42
N ASN A 21 6.46 -21.12 2.08
CA ASN A 21 5.98 -22.44 2.50
C ASN A 21 5.21 -23.23 1.40
N GLY A 22 5.73 -23.21 0.17
CA GLY A 22 5.11 -23.91 -0.97
C GLY A 22 3.84 -23.28 -1.53
N ILE A 23 3.41 -22.12 -1.04
CA ILE A 23 2.24 -21.40 -1.56
C ILE A 23 2.63 -20.75 -2.91
N PRO A 24 1.95 -21.10 -4.02
CA PRO A 24 2.26 -20.52 -5.31
C PRO A 24 1.85 -19.04 -5.37
N LEU A 25 2.72 -18.20 -5.91
CA LEU A 25 2.40 -16.82 -6.20
C LEU A 25 1.43 -16.73 -7.39
N ARG A 26 0.31 -16.03 -7.19
CA ARG A 26 -0.61 -15.66 -8.25
C ARG A 26 -0.59 -14.15 -8.48
N ARG A 27 -0.78 -13.74 -9.72
CA ARG A 27 -0.82 -12.32 -10.12
C ARG A 27 -2.07 -12.02 -10.92
N HIS A 28 -2.80 -10.99 -10.52
CA HIS A 28 -3.97 -10.51 -11.24
C HIS A 28 -3.58 -10.03 -12.66
N ARG A 29 -4.38 -10.41 -13.66
CA ARG A 29 -4.09 -10.17 -15.10
C ARG A 29 -4.18 -8.70 -15.49
N ASN A 30 -5.12 -7.96 -14.92
CA ASN A 30 -5.26 -6.52 -15.14
C ASN A 30 -4.23 -5.76 -14.29
N SER A 31 -3.22 -5.18 -14.95
CA SER A 31 -2.18 -4.37 -14.30
C SER A 31 -2.53 -2.89 -14.18
N SER A 32 -3.35 -2.36 -15.09
CA SER A 32 -3.59 -0.92 -15.20
C SER A 32 -4.50 -0.38 -14.11
N ASN A 33 -5.49 -1.17 -13.66
CA ASN A 33 -6.48 -0.70 -12.69
C ASN A 33 -5.87 -0.46 -11.29
N GLU A 34 -4.91 -1.27 -10.84
CA GLU A 34 -4.23 -1.00 -9.56
C GLU A 34 -3.42 0.30 -9.62
N MET A 35 -2.61 0.46 -10.67
CA MET A 35 -1.81 1.67 -10.86
C MET A 35 -2.69 2.92 -10.93
N LYS A 36 -3.81 2.86 -11.66
CA LYS A 36 -4.76 3.96 -11.75
C LYS A 36 -5.35 4.33 -10.38
N GLY A 37 -5.77 3.33 -9.59
CA GLY A 37 -6.31 3.54 -8.25
C GLY A 37 -5.29 4.16 -7.28
N ALA A 38 -4.08 3.62 -7.26
CA ALA A 38 -3.01 4.08 -6.39
C ALA A 38 -2.54 5.50 -6.75
N LEU A 39 -2.28 5.80 -8.03
CA LEU A 39 -1.88 7.15 -8.46
C LEU A 39 -2.97 8.19 -8.17
N ARG A 40 -4.25 7.82 -8.33
CA ARG A 40 -5.35 8.70 -7.93
C ARG A 40 -5.35 8.96 -6.42
N ALA A 41 -5.16 7.93 -5.59
CA ALA A 41 -5.06 8.09 -4.13
C ALA A 41 -3.91 9.01 -3.72
N GLN A 42 -2.74 8.86 -4.34
CA GLN A 42 -1.59 9.74 -4.12
C GLN A 42 -1.91 11.20 -4.49
N ASN A 43 -2.54 11.44 -5.64
CA ASN A 43 -2.94 12.79 -6.06
C ASN A 43 -3.96 13.41 -5.11
N ASP A 44 -4.99 12.65 -4.73
CA ASP A 44 -6.04 13.12 -3.82
C ASP A 44 -5.44 13.40 -2.42
N TRP A 45 -4.52 12.57 -1.94
CA TRP A 45 -3.77 12.82 -0.69
C TRP A 45 -2.91 14.08 -0.78
N HIS A 46 -2.13 14.23 -1.85
CA HIS A 46 -1.27 15.40 -2.06
C HIS A 46 -2.09 16.70 -2.00
N LYS A 47 -3.26 16.69 -2.64
CA LYS A 47 -4.15 17.85 -2.72
C LYS A 47 -4.88 18.16 -1.41
N HIS A 48 -5.31 17.14 -0.67
CA HIS A 48 -6.28 17.31 0.42
C HIS A 48 -5.73 17.05 1.82
N VAL A 49 -4.61 16.33 1.95
CA VAL A 49 -4.06 15.93 3.25
C VAL A 49 -2.72 16.61 3.49
N MET A 50 -1.71 16.27 2.67
CA MET A 50 -0.40 16.90 2.74
C MET A 50 0.44 16.58 1.50
N PRO A 51 1.41 17.43 1.14
CA PRO A 51 2.33 17.15 0.04
C PRO A 51 3.09 15.83 0.25
N ILE A 52 3.18 15.07 -0.83
CA ILE A 52 4.01 13.87 -0.95
C ILE A 52 4.86 13.97 -2.22
N GLU A 53 6.09 13.46 -2.16
CA GLU A 53 7.02 13.40 -3.28
C GLU A 53 7.56 11.97 -3.41
N ASN A 54 7.64 11.47 -4.65
CA ASN A 54 8.21 10.15 -5.00
C ASN A 54 7.72 9.01 -4.10
N TYR A 55 6.41 8.93 -3.88
CA TYR A 55 5.83 7.92 -2.99
C TYR A 55 5.62 6.59 -3.72
N HIS A 56 6.24 5.53 -3.19
CA HIS A 56 6.14 4.17 -3.70
C HIS A 56 5.50 3.27 -2.63
N GLY A 57 4.18 3.41 -2.44
CA GLY A 57 3.40 2.59 -1.51
C GLY A 57 3.17 1.18 -2.04
N GLY A 58 1.99 0.92 -2.59
CA GLY A 58 1.63 -0.37 -3.19
C GLY A 58 2.08 -0.56 -4.64
N LEU A 59 2.63 0.47 -5.27
CA LEU A 59 3.09 0.44 -6.67
C LEU A 59 4.37 -0.40 -6.81
N GLY A 60 4.37 -1.29 -7.80
CA GLY A 60 5.53 -2.07 -8.22
C GLY A 60 5.41 -2.43 -9.70
N GLU A 61 6.55 -2.56 -10.38
CA GLU A 61 6.59 -2.81 -11.83
C GLU A 61 6.01 -4.19 -12.19
N ASP A 62 6.58 -5.25 -11.61
CA ASP A 62 6.13 -6.63 -11.86
C ASP A 62 5.11 -7.15 -10.84
N PHE A 63 5.21 -6.68 -9.59
CA PHE A 63 4.49 -7.18 -8.43
C PHE A 63 3.95 -6.04 -7.55
N SER A 64 2.99 -5.27 -8.09
CA SER A 64 2.22 -4.34 -7.25
C SER A 64 1.35 -5.09 -6.24
N PHE A 65 1.16 -4.48 -5.08
CA PHE A 65 0.74 -5.18 -3.86
C PHE A 65 -0.61 -5.87 -3.99
N ILE A 66 -1.65 -5.19 -4.46
CA ILE A 66 -3.01 -5.76 -4.56
C ILE A 66 -3.07 -6.85 -5.63
N ARG A 67 -2.37 -6.69 -6.75
CA ARG A 67 -2.32 -7.72 -7.82
C ARG A 67 -1.79 -9.06 -7.33
N VAL A 68 -0.88 -9.08 -6.35
CA VAL A 68 -0.29 -10.34 -5.84
C VAL A 68 -0.88 -10.83 -4.53
N THR A 69 -1.48 -9.93 -3.72
CA THR A 69 -2.12 -10.30 -2.45
C THR A 69 -3.61 -10.61 -2.58
N VAL A 70 -4.29 -9.98 -3.55
CA VAL A 70 -5.71 -10.24 -3.87
C VAL A 70 -5.87 -10.58 -5.37
N PRO A 71 -5.20 -11.65 -5.85
CA PRO A 71 -5.08 -11.92 -7.28
C PRO A 71 -6.40 -12.28 -7.97
N GLU A 72 -7.42 -12.71 -7.23
CA GLU A 72 -8.78 -12.98 -7.74
C GLU A 72 -9.79 -11.87 -7.44
N CYS A 73 -9.31 -10.64 -7.22
CA CYS A 73 -10.19 -9.49 -7.13
C CYS A 73 -11.05 -9.37 -8.40
N LEU A 74 -12.30 -8.94 -8.25
CA LEU A 74 -13.14 -8.64 -9.41
C LEU A 74 -12.51 -7.47 -10.20
N PRO A 75 -12.32 -7.58 -11.52
CA PRO A 75 -11.61 -6.58 -12.32
C PRO A 75 -12.17 -5.15 -12.17
N GLU A 76 -13.49 -5.03 -12.07
CA GLU A 76 -14.21 -3.77 -11.89
C GLU A 76 -14.05 -3.16 -10.48
N ARG A 77 -13.57 -3.94 -9.51
CA ARG A 77 -13.30 -3.48 -8.13
C ARG A 77 -11.82 -3.26 -7.85
N LEU A 78 -10.93 -3.72 -8.74
CA LEU A 78 -9.49 -3.64 -8.52
C LEU A 78 -9.00 -2.20 -8.33
N GLU A 79 -9.55 -1.23 -9.07
CA GLU A 79 -9.17 0.18 -8.97
C GLU A 79 -9.52 0.78 -7.59
N ILE A 80 -10.75 0.57 -7.10
CA ILE A 80 -11.18 1.16 -5.82
C ILE A 80 -10.49 0.51 -4.61
N ILE A 81 -10.23 -0.81 -4.67
CA ILE A 81 -9.47 -1.50 -3.62
C ILE A 81 -8.03 -0.98 -3.58
N SER A 82 -7.42 -0.78 -4.75
CA SER A 82 -6.06 -0.24 -4.84
C SER A 82 -5.98 1.20 -4.34
N TYR A 83 -6.97 2.02 -4.66
CA TYR A 83 -7.11 3.37 -4.10
C TYR A 83 -7.15 3.35 -2.57
N ALA A 84 -8.00 2.51 -1.98
CA ALA A 84 -8.15 2.41 -0.53
C ALA A 84 -6.85 1.90 0.14
N ASN A 85 -6.21 0.90 -0.47
CA ASN A 85 -4.96 0.34 0.04
C ASN A 85 -3.81 1.36 0.01
N GLU A 86 -3.69 2.14 -1.06
CA GLU A 86 -2.69 3.20 -1.15
C GLU A 86 -2.92 4.28 -0.09
N TYR A 87 -4.19 4.63 0.18
CA TYR A 87 -4.54 5.53 1.28
C TYR A 87 -4.12 4.98 2.65
N ALA A 88 -4.25 3.67 2.87
CA ALA A 88 -3.79 3.02 4.09
C ALA A 88 -2.26 3.11 4.24
N PHE A 89 -1.50 2.84 3.17
CA PHE A 89 -0.05 2.99 3.18
C PHE A 89 0.38 4.45 3.42
N LEU A 90 -0.30 5.42 2.82
CA LEU A 90 -0.03 6.85 3.03
C LEU A 90 -0.29 7.27 4.48
N TYR A 91 -1.38 6.80 5.07
CA TYR A 91 -1.70 7.05 6.46
C TYR A 91 -0.63 6.49 7.40
N ASP A 92 -0.28 5.22 7.23
CA ASP A 92 0.73 4.54 8.06
C ASP A 92 2.12 5.17 7.90
N GLY A 93 2.54 5.47 6.67
CA GLY A 93 3.90 5.93 6.39
C GLY A 93 4.11 7.44 6.55
N LYS A 94 3.07 8.28 6.39
CA LYS A 94 3.20 9.75 6.44
C LYS A 94 2.46 10.37 7.60
N CYS A 95 1.19 10.02 7.80
CA CYS A 95 0.36 10.69 8.81
C CYS A 95 0.68 10.21 10.23
N PHE A 96 0.71 8.89 10.44
CA PHE A 96 0.85 8.29 11.75
C PHE A 96 2.16 8.70 12.48
N PRO A 97 3.34 8.69 11.84
CA PRO A 97 4.58 9.12 12.49
C PRO A 97 4.58 10.61 12.85
N LEU A 98 3.95 11.46 12.03
CA LEU A 98 3.82 12.88 12.31
C LEU A 98 2.93 13.13 13.53
N MET A 99 1.81 12.42 13.63
CA MET A 99 0.95 12.50 14.82
C MET A 99 1.69 12.06 16.09
N GLN A 100 2.43 10.95 16.03
CA GLN A 100 3.24 10.50 17.17
C GLN A 100 4.27 11.54 17.61
N ARG A 101 4.97 12.19 16.66
CA ARG A 101 5.93 13.26 16.96
C ARG A 101 5.27 14.47 17.62
N HIS A 102 4.10 14.89 17.13
CA HIS A 102 3.36 16.00 17.73
C HIS A 102 2.90 15.69 19.15
N VAL A 103 2.38 14.49 19.39
CA VAL A 103 1.98 14.04 20.74
C VAL A 103 3.19 14.00 21.67
N GLN A 104 4.33 13.45 21.22
CA GLN A 104 5.54 13.40 22.02
C GLN A 104 6.05 14.82 22.36
N ALA A 105 6.08 15.73 21.39
CA ALA A 105 6.48 17.11 21.60
C ALA A 105 5.56 17.84 22.59
N TYR A 106 4.26 17.59 22.52
CA TYR A 106 3.28 18.12 23.46
C TYR A 106 3.54 17.64 24.90
N ILE A 107 3.76 16.34 25.09
CA ILE A 107 4.05 15.74 26.41
C ILE A 107 5.33 16.33 27.01
N VAL A 108 6.40 16.46 26.22
CA VAL A 108 7.67 17.04 26.67
C VAL A 108 7.49 18.48 27.12
N ARG A 109 6.75 19.31 26.37
CA ARG A 109 6.47 20.71 26.77
C ARG A 109 5.68 20.79 28.07
N ARG A 110 4.60 20.00 28.19
CA ARG A 110 3.79 19.91 29.42
C ARG A 110 4.61 19.54 30.65
N ASN A 111 5.51 18.57 30.52
CA ASN A 111 6.33 18.12 31.64
C ASN A 111 7.46 19.10 31.99
N GLY A 112 7.97 19.85 31.00
CA GLY A 112 8.93 20.94 31.23
C GLY A 112 8.31 22.15 31.93
N GLU A 113 7.08 22.52 31.57
CA GLU A 113 6.32 23.60 32.23
C GLU A 113 5.87 23.24 33.66
N ALA A 114 5.64 21.96 33.95
CA ALA A 114 5.28 21.50 35.30
C ALA A 114 6.46 21.44 36.29
N ALA A 115 7.70 21.60 35.79
CA ALA A 115 8.93 21.53 36.59
C ALA A 115 9.53 22.91 36.93
N SER A 116 8.88 24.00 36.51
CA SER A 116 9.22 25.41 36.81
C SER A 116 8.22 26.04 37.76
#